data_AF-A0A9P7S179-F1
#
_entry.id   AF-A0A9P7S179-F1
#
_cell.length_a   1.000
_cell.length_b   1.000
_cell.length_c   1.000
_cell.angle_alpha   90.00
_cell.angle_beta   90.00
_cell.angle_gamma   90.00
#
_symmetry.space_group_name_H-M   'P 1'
#
loop_
_entity.id
_entity.type
_entity.pdbx_description
1 polymer ?
#
loop_
_entity_poly.entity_id
_entity_poly.type
_entity_poly.pdbx_seq_one_letter_code
_entity_poly.pdbx_strand_id
1 'polypeptide(L)'
;MSNAPPTPPPVNPIDIDDEARTTASSVLQTADSTTEAPETSVAGESNLSEQEVPTSTATNIDTSFSPSTAVYQRYLPKLLEHSANGQWKEFIEDAMKADLSLDGEQDPNRLQITIPLVLAYMVVDDLPVARSLLRQMHAFFPEAPIIQTLGSLLVAVSGRDYSQIYKRAEALIDYVALPNFPLRELEKMIQNIVPFFVNHFRNQTLVLLTRAYSSLSMKLAISYIGLPPDKVLSFLLKNRWTYDQTTEIFTPPKIKGKGNTPIVPSTLDHFHALAGSVTRLEM
;
A
#
# COMPACT_ATOMS: atom_id res chain seq x y z
N MET A 1 40.96 -20.64 -49.65
CA MET A 1 40.97 -19.40 -48.84
C MET A 1 40.13 -19.67 -47.61
N SER A 2 40.80 -19.87 -46.48
CA SER A 2 40.21 -20.43 -45.26
C SER A 2 39.88 -19.29 -44.29
N ASN A 3 38.58 -18.98 -44.15
CA ASN A 3 38.10 -17.97 -43.21
C ASN A 3 38.18 -18.52 -41.78
N ALA A 4 39.08 -17.97 -40.98
CA ALA A 4 39.13 -18.23 -39.54
C ALA A 4 38.00 -17.45 -38.82
N PRO A 5 37.40 -18.02 -37.77
CA PRO A 5 36.33 -17.37 -37.00
C PRO A 5 36.85 -16.21 -36.15
N PRO A 6 36.01 -15.19 -35.89
CA PRO A 6 36.39 -13.98 -35.16
C PRO A 6 36.70 -14.30 -33.69
N THR A 7 37.82 -13.78 -33.21
CA THR A 7 38.29 -13.89 -31.84
C THR A 7 37.35 -13.11 -30.89
N PRO A 8 36.92 -13.68 -29.75
CA PRO A 8 36.09 -12.98 -28.79
C PRO A 8 36.86 -11.84 -28.10
N PRO A 9 36.15 -10.79 -27.63
CA PRO A 9 36.77 -9.65 -26.95
C PRO A 9 37.39 -10.06 -25.60
N PRO A 10 38.45 -9.37 -25.15
CA PRO A 10 39.10 -9.63 -23.88
C PRO A 10 38.17 -9.29 -22.72
N VAL A 11 37.97 -10.26 -21.83
CA VAL A 11 37.23 -10.09 -20.57
C VAL A 11 38.13 -9.37 -19.58
N ASN A 12 37.63 -8.31 -18.95
CA ASN A 12 38.38 -7.55 -17.95
C ASN A 12 38.52 -8.36 -16.65
N PRO A 13 39.70 -8.35 -15.99
CA PRO A 13 39.97 -9.13 -14.77
C PRO A 13 39.25 -8.63 -13.51
N ILE A 14 38.34 -7.66 -13.61
CA ILE A 14 37.61 -7.07 -12.48
C ILE A 14 36.27 -7.78 -12.21
N ASP A 15 35.72 -8.54 -13.16
CA ASP A 15 34.42 -9.22 -13.01
C ASP A 15 34.51 -10.61 -12.31
N ILE A 16 35.69 -11.07 -11.89
CA ILE A 16 35.88 -12.43 -11.34
C ILE A 16 35.76 -12.49 -9.80
N ASP A 17 35.92 -11.36 -9.09
CA ASP A 17 35.99 -11.38 -7.62
C ASP A 17 34.63 -11.19 -6.89
N ASP A 18 33.52 -10.95 -7.60
CA ASP A 18 32.21 -10.68 -6.96
C ASP A 18 31.28 -11.90 -6.87
N GLU A 19 31.63 -13.05 -7.46
CA GLU A 19 30.83 -14.29 -7.37
C GLU A 19 31.19 -15.19 -6.16
N ALA A 20 32.25 -14.88 -5.41
CA ALA A 20 32.70 -15.72 -4.29
C ALA A 20 32.12 -15.34 -2.91
N ARG A 21 31.27 -14.30 -2.80
CA ARG A 21 30.83 -13.77 -1.49
C ARG A 21 29.41 -14.13 -1.06
N THR A 22 28.64 -14.90 -1.84
CA THR A 22 27.20 -15.14 -1.57
C THR A 22 26.84 -16.56 -1.08
N THR A 23 27.80 -17.45 -0.81
CA THR A 23 27.51 -18.85 -0.43
C THR A 23 27.83 -19.25 1.02
N ALA A 24 28.27 -18.33 1.89
CA ALA A 24 28.75 -18.67 3.23
C ALA A 24 27.78 -18.36 4.39
N SER A 25 26.46 -18.53 4.22
CA SER A 25 25.51 -18.48 5.36
C SER A 25 24.28 -19.36 5.11
N SER A 26 24.48 -20.66 4.93
CA SER A 26 23.41 -21.65 5.02
C SER A 26 23.97 -23.07 5.21
N VAL A 27 24.60 -23.36 6.35
CA VAL A 27 24.65 -24.72 6.94
C VAL A 27 25.00 -24.56 8.43
N LEU A 28 24.07 -24.88 9.33
CA LEU A 28 24.30 -25.57 10.61
C LEU A 28 22.98 -25.57 11.42
N GLN A 29 22.21 -26.66 11.34
CA GLN A 29 21.66 -27.39 12.50
C GLN A 29 20.67 -28.47 12.06
N THR A 30 21.20 -29.69 11.87
CA THR A 30 20.47 -30.95 12.00
C THR A 30 21.41 -31.98 12.64
N ALA A 31 21.14 -32.30 13.89
CA ALA A 31 21.54 -33.52 14.60
C ALA A 31 20.54 -33.64 15.76
N ASP A 32 19.50 -34.47 15.63
CA ASP A 32 19.49 -35.90 15.95
C ASP A 32 19.94 -36.19 17.38
N SER A 33 18.97 -36.54 18.23
CA SER A 33 19.15 -37.16 19.54
C SER A 33 17.83 -37.79 19.96
N THR A 34 17.70 -39.08 19.68
CA THR A 34 16.85 -40.03 20.40
C THR A 34 17.48 -40.30 21.76
N THR A 35 16.76 -40.13 22.88
CA THR A 35 16.97 -40.86 24.16
C THR A 35 15.80 -40.58 25.12
N GLU A 36 14.99 -41.62 25.34
CA GLU A 36 14.59 -42.20 26.64
C GLU A 36 14.00 -41.33 27.77
N ALA A 37 12.86 -41.79 28.30
CA ALA A 37 12.16 -41.30 29.49
C ALA A 37 13.01 -41.50 30.78
N PRO A 38 12.72 -40.78 31.88
CA PRO A 38 11.74 -41.29 32.84
C PRO A 38 10.88 -40.23 33.55
N GLU A 39 9.83 -40.75 34.18
CA GLU A 39 8.91 -40.12 35.13
C GLU A 39 9.64 -39.33 36.24
N THR A 40 9.10 -38.15 36.62
CA THR A 40 9.15 -37.73 38.02
C THR A 40 7.96 -36.82 38.37
N SER A 41 7.10 -37.36 39.21
CA SER A 41 6.09 -36.69 40.02
C SER A 41 6.77 -35.76 41.02
N VAL A 42 6.37 -34.47 41.09
CA VAL A 42 6.50 -33.66 42.30
C VAL A 42 5.26 -32.78 42.44
N ALA A 43 4.44 -33.14 43.42
CA ALA A 43 3.48 -32.28 44.06
C ALA A 43 4.21 -31.23 44.91
N GLY A 44 3.76 -29.98 44.85
CA GLY A 44 4.12 -28.90 45.77
C GLY A 44 3.00 -27.86 45.72
N GLU A 45 2.05 -27.93 46.65
CA GLU A 45 2.02 -27.13 47.87
C GLU A 45 1.71 -25.65 47.61
N SER A 46 0.42 -25.35 47.79
CA SER A 46 -0.10 -24.30 48.65
C SER A 46 0.79 -23.07 48.85
N ASN A 47 0.38 -21.97 48.22
CA ASN A 47 0.57 -20.66 48.85
C ASN A 47 -0.68 -19.81 48.65
N LEU A 48 -1.59 -19.90 49.62
CA LEU A 48 -2.61 -18.87 49.87
C LEU A 48 -1.86 -17.65 50.43
N SER A 49 -1.69 -16.63 49.61
CA SER A 49 -1.44 -15.28 50.09
C SER A 49 -2.72 -14.48 49.90
N GLU A 50 -3.40 -14.30 51.02
CA GLU A 50 -4.48 -13.35 51.26
C GLU A 50 -3.91 -11.95 51.04
N GLN A 51 -4.09 -11.42 49.82
CA GLN A 51 -3.68 -10.06 49.49
C GLN A 51 -4.88 -9.14 49.71
N GLU A 52 -4.71 -8.27 50.71
CA GLU A 52 -5.63 -7.21 51.10
C GLU A 52 -6.18 -6.45 49.89
N VAL A 53 -7.50 -6.27 49.88
CA VAL A 53 -8.24 -5.49 48.89
C VAL A 53 -8.00 -4.00 49.18
N PRO A 54 -7.25 -3.25 48.34
CA PRO A 54 -7.24 -1.81 48.46
C PRO A 54 -8.58 -1.28 47.95
N THR A 55 -9.36 -0.75 48.90
CA THR A 55 -10.57 0.03 48.65
C THR A 55 -10.23 1.16 47.67
N SER A 56 -10.57 0.96 46.39
CA SER A 56 -10.37 1.95 45.34
C SER A 56 -11.37 3.08 45.54
N THR A 57 -10.90 4.16 46.14
CA THR A 57 -11.56 5.46 46.18
C THR A 57 -11.88 5.87 44.74
N ALA A 58 -13.17 5.95 44.42
CA ALA A 58 -13.67 6.37 43.12
C ALA A 58 -13.30 7.84 42.87
N THR A 59 -12.16 8.06 42.22
CA THR A 59 -11.79 9.34 41.63
C THR A 59 -12.73 9.58 40.44
N ASN A 60 -13.70 10.47 40.62
CA ASN A 60 -14.53 11.00 39.53
C ASN A 60 -13.60 11.66 38.50
N ILE A 61 -13.43 10.99 37.37
CA ILE A 61 -12.66 11.49 36.23
C ILE A 61 -13.58 12.46 35.49
N ASP A 62 -13.50 13.74 35.85
CA ASP A 62 -14.11 14.82 35.08
C ASP A 62 -13.50 14.77 33.66
N THR A 63 -14.31 14.33 32.71
CA THR A 63 -13.91 14.13 31.32
C THR A 63 -13.90 15.50 30.65
N SER A 64 -12.83 16.28 30.87
CA SER A 64 -12.64 17.55 30.20
C SER A 64 -12.54 17.33 28.69
N PHE A 65 -13.57 17.73 27.95
CA PHE A 65 -13.58 17.68 26.49
C PHE A 65 -12.43 18.55 25.94
N SER A 66 -11.43 17.90 25.35
CA SER A 66 -10.37 18.62 24.63
C SER A 66 -10.99 19.36 23.42
N PRO A 67 -10.62 20.62 23.15
CA PRO A 67 -11.11 21.37 21.99
C PRO A 67 -10.81 20.66 20.65
N SER A 68 -9.79 19.82 20.58
CA SER A 68 -9.43 19.08 19.38
C SER A 68 -10.48 18.04 18.94
N THR A 69 -11.22 17.47 19.89
CA THR A 69 -12.33 16.54 19.59
C THR A 69 -13.45 17.25 18.82
N ALA A 70 -13.71 18.52 19.11
CA ALA A 70 -14.76 19.29 18.44
C ALA A 70 -14.42 19.56 16.96
N VAL A 71 -13.14 19.79 16.64
CA VAL A 71 -12.67 19.97 15.26
C VAL A 71 -12.88 18.68 14.46
N TYR A 72 -12.47 17.54 15.00
CA TYR A 72 -12.65 16.24 14.35
C TYR A 72 -14.12 15.94 14.05
N GLN A 73 -14.99 16.13 15.05
CA GLN A 73 -16.44 15.91 14.90
C GLN A 73 -17.08 16.78 13.82
N ARG A 74 -16.51 17.95 13.51
CA ARG A 74 -17.00 18.85 12.46
C ARG A 74 -16.69 18.35 11.06
N TYR A 75 -15.50 17.80 10.83
CA TYR A 75 -15.08 17.35 9.49
C TYR A 75 -15.50 15.92 9.18
N LEU A 76 -15.63 15.07 10.21
CA LEU A 76 -15.88 13.65 10.04
C LEU A 76 -17.08 13.31 9.12
N PRO A 77 -18.27 13.93 9.25
CA PRO A 77 -19.40 13.60 8.38
C PRO A 77 -19.11 13.86 6.90
N LYS A 78 -18.38 14.94 6.59
CA LYS A 78 -17.99 15.28 5.22
C LYS A 78 -16.98 14.30 4.66
N LEU A 79 -15.97 13.92 5.45
CA LEU A 79 -14.97 12.93 5.05
C LEU A 79 -15.64 11.59 4.75
N LEU A 80 -16.59 11.17 5.60
CA LEU A 80 -17.34 9.94 5.38
C LEU A 80 -18.15 10.02 4.08
N GLU A 81 -18.85 11.13 3.83
CA GLU A 81 -19.59 11.37 2.59
C GLU A 81 -18.68 11.35 1.35
N HIS A 82 -17.57 12.09 1.35
CA HIS A 82 -16.62 12.09 0.24
C HIS A 82 -16.02 10.70 -0.01
N SER A 83 -15.72 9.94 1.04
CA SER A 83 -15.21 8.57 0.93
C SER A 83 -16.22 7.61 0.32
N ALA A 84 -17.50 7.77 0.64
CA ALA A 84 -18.58 6.95 0.08
C ALA A 84 -18.84 7.28 -1.40
N ASN A 85 -18.69 8.55 -1.78
CA ASN A 85 -18.93 9.03 -3.14
C ASN A 85 -17.69 8.93 -4.06
N GLY A 86 -16.52 8.58 -3.52
CA GLY A 86 -15.27 8.54 -4.28
C GLY A 86 -14.75 9.92 -4.71
N GLN A 87 -15.08 10.96 -3.96
CA GLN A 87 -14.66 12.35 -4.20
C GLN A 87 -13.29 12.62 -3.56
N TRP A 88 -12.24 12.02 -4.12
CA TRP A 88 -10.92 11.95 -3.47
C TRP A 88 -10.20 13.29 -3.37
N LYS A 89 -10.46 14.23 -4.28
CA LYS A 89 -9.79 15.54 -4.25
C LYS A 89 -10.33 16.40 -3.11
N GLU A 90 -11.66 16.44 -3.00
CA GLU A 90 -12.40 17.11 -1.95
C GLU A 90 -12.12 16.47 -0.59
N PHE A 91 -12.07 15.13 -0.55
CA PHE A 91 -11.65 14.38 0.63
C PHE A 91 -10.27 14.82 1.13
N ILE A 92 -9.27 14.87 0.24
CA ILE A 92 -7.90 15.27 0.59
C ILE A 92 -7.88 16.71 1.10
N GLU A 93 -8.56 17.64 0.41
CA GLU A 93 -8.59 19.05 0.80
C GLU A 93 -9.18 19.24 2.20
N ASP A 94 -10.33 18.63 2.48
CA ASP A 94 -11.00 18.76 3.78
C ASP A 94 -10.25 18.00 4.88
N ALA A 95 -9.65 16.84 4.59
CA ALA A 95 -8.82 16.11 5.55
C ALA A 95 -7.54 16.87 5.89
N MET A 96 -6.90 17.55 4.93
CA MET A 96 -5.75 18.40 5.20
C MET A 96 -6.12 19.62 6.05
N LYS A 97 -7.26 20.28 5.76
CA LYS A 97 -7.75 21.38 6.61
C LYS A 97 -8.02 20.91 8.03
N ALA A 98 -8.58 19.71 8.19
CA ALA A 98 -8.82 19.10 9.49
C ALA A 98 -7.49 18.81 10.22
N ASP A 99 -6.50 18.24 9.54
CA ASP A 99 -5.16 17.95 10.10
C ASP A 99 -4.45 19.23 10.57
N LEU A 100 -4.51 20.31 9.77
CA LEU A 100 -3.93 21.62 10.11
C LEU A 100 -4.66 22.34 11.25
N SER A 101 -5.91 21.97 11.54
CA SER A 101 -6.72 22.58 12.59
C SER A 101 -6.57 21.90 13.95
N LEU A 102 -5.80 20.80 14.02
CA LEU A 102 -5.54 20.10 15.28
C LEU A 102 -4.39 20.75 16.04
N ASP A 103 -4.61 20.99 17.33
CA ASP A 103 -3.60 21.54 18.22
C ASP A 103 -2.64 20.42 18.68
N GLY A 104 -1.47 20.36 18.06
CA GLY A 104 -0.37 19.51 18.50
C GLY A 104 -0.16 18.25 17.66
N GLU A 105 1.11 17.92 17.41
CA GLU A 105 1.49 16.80 16.54
C GLU A 105 1.18 15.42 17.15
N GLN A 106 1.05 15.35 18.48
CA GLN A 106 0.84 14.13 19.25
C GLN A 106 -0.63 13.86 19.59
N ASP A 107 -1.59 14.62 19.06
CA ASP A 107 -3.00 14.37 19.33
C ASP A 107 -3.41 12.98 18.78
N PRO A 108 -3.92 12.06 19.62
CA PRO A 108 -4.40 10.76 19.15
C PRO A 108 -5.54 10.86 18.11
N ASN A 109 -6.30 11.95 18.11
CA ASN A 109 -7.35 12.19 17.10
C ASN A 109 -6.76 12.44 15.71
N ARG A 110 -5.50 12.88 15.61
CA ARG A 110 -4.81 13.10 14.34
C ARG A 110 -4.72 11.82 13.52
N LEU A 111 -4.51 10.67 14.16
CA LEU A 111 -4.51 9.36 13.51
C LEU A 111 -5.79 9.08 12.73
N GLN A 112 -6.94 9.53 13.24
CA GLN A 112 -8.24 9.30 12.61
C GLN A 112 -8.42 10.07 11.30
N ILE A 113 -7.63 11.13 11.08
CA ILE A 113 -7.63 11.94 9.85
C ILE A 113 -6.46 11.52 8.94
N THR A 114 -5.26 11.36 9.50
CA THR A 114 -4.07 11.09 8.69
C THR A 114 -4.09 9.69 8.07
N ILE A 115 -4.65 8.67 8.73
CA ILE A 115 -4.76 7.31 8.14
C ILE A 115 -5.61 7.32 6.85
N PRO A 116 -6.86 7.82 6.86
CA PRO A 116 -7.64 7.96 5.63
C PRO A 116 -6.98 8.88 4.59
N LEU A 117 -6.29 9.93 5.03
CA LEU A 117 -5.57 10.84 4.14
C LEU A 117 -4.45 10.12 3.36
N VAL A 118 -3.64 9.30 4.04
CA VAL A 118 -2.61 8.46 3.40
C VAL A 118 -3.25 7.53 2.37
N LEU A 119 -4.35 6.86 2.71
CA LEU A 119 -5.08 5.99 1.80
C LEU A 119 -5.64 6.76 0.59
N ALA A 120 -6.17 7.96 0.80
CA ALA A 120 -6.67 8.81 -0.29
C ALA A 120 -5.56 9.21 -1.27
N TYR A 121 -4.36 9.55 -0.78
CA TYR A 121 -3.20 9.78 -1.66
C TYR A 121 -2.78 8.52 -2.43
N MET A 122 -2.89 7.34 -1.82
CA MET A 122 -2.67 6.07 -2.54
C MET A 122 -3.71 5.83 -3.64
N VAL A 123 -4.97 6.23 -3.43
CA VAL A 123 -6.02 6.18 -4.48
C VAL A 123 -5.67 7.10 -5.64
N VAL A 124 -5.16 8.31 -5.37
CA VAL A 124 -4.76 9.29 -6.40
C VAL A 124 -3.40 8.95 -7.03
N ASP A 125 -2.72 7.89 -6.57
CA ASP A 125 -1.40 7.43 -7.02
C ASP A 125 -0.24 8.42 -6.70
N ASP A 126 -0.40 9.26 -5.67
CA ASP A 126 0.67 10.13 -5.15
C ASP A 126 1.40 9.46 -3.98
N LEU A 127 2.18 8.43 -4.33
CA LEU A 127 2.93 7.62 -3.36
C LEU A 127 4.00 8.40 -2.58
N PRO A 128 4.72 9.39 -3.15
CA PRO A 128 5.67 10.20 -2.39
C PRO A 128 5.02 10.95 -1.22
N VAL A 129 3.87 11.57 -1.43
CA VAL A 129 3.15 12.30 -0.37
C VAL A 129 2.60 11.33 0.67
N ALA A 130 1.98 10.22 0.25
CA ALA A 130 1.51 9.18 1.15
C ALA A 130 2.64 8.65 2.06
N ARG A 131 3.83 8.44 1.51
CA ARG A 131 5.02 7.98 2.27
C ARG A 131 5.51 9.03 3.26
N SER A 132 5.51 10.30 2.86
CA SER A 132 5.90 11.40 3.75
C SER A 132 4.98 11.47 4.97
N LEU A 133 3.66 11.44 4.76
CA LEU A 133 2.66 11.45 5.83
C LEU A 133 2.80 10.25 6.77
N LEU A 134 2.96 9.05 6.21
CA LEU A 134 3.14 7.84 7.01
C LEU A 134 4.42 7.89 7.85
N ARG A 135 5.52 8.42 7.30
CA ARG A 135 6.78 8.59 8.04
C ARG A 135 6.60 9.54 9.22
N GLN A 136 5.88 10.63 9.04
CA GLN A 136 5.55 11.56 10.12
C GLN A 136 4.72 10.84 11.19
N MET A 137 3.66 10.12 10.81
CA MET A 137 2.84 9.36 11.75
C MET A 137 3.63 8.33 12.56
N HIS A 138 4.54 7.59 11.92
CA HIS A 138 5.39 6.61 12.61
C HIS A 138 6.33 7.26 13.64
N ALA A 139 6.76 8.50 13.41
CA ALA A 139 7.56 9.24 14.38
C ALA A 139 6.76 9.55 15.66
N PHE A 140 5.45 9.79 15.54
CA PHE A 140 4.58 10.11 16.67
C PHE A 140 3.96 8.87 17.35
N PHE A 141 3.72 7.80 16.58
CA PHE A 141 2.98 6.61 17.04
C PHE A 141 3.66 5.30 16.60
N PRO A 142 4.90 5.02 17.02
CA PRO A 142 5.66 3.86 16.53
C PRO A 142 5.02 2.50 16.89
N GLU A 143 4.27 2.45 17.99
CA GLU A 143 3.68 1.21 18.51
C GLU A 143 2.31 0.89 17.91
N ALA A 144 1.73 1.76 17.07
CA ALA A 144 0.39 1.56 16.54
C ALA A 144 0.38 0.50 15.42
N PRO A 145 -0.23 -0.68 15.62
CA PRO A 145 -0.24 -1.77 14.62
C PRO A 145 -0.94 -1.39 13.31
N ILE A 146 -1.91 -0.47 13.35
CA ILE A 146 -2.57 0.04 12.14
C ILE A 146 -1.60 0.80 11.22
N ILE A 147 -0.62 1.49 11.79
CA ILE A 147 0.40 2.22 11.02
C ILE A 147 1.35 1.22 10.36
N GLN A 148 1.69 0.13 11.04
CA GLN A 148 2.53 -0.93 10.50
C GLN A 148 1.84 -1.67 9.34
N THR A 149 0.56 -2.02 9.50
CA THR A 149 -0.23 -2.66 8.43
C THR A 149 -0.37 -1.74 7.23
N LEU A 150 -0.73 -0.47 7.44
CA LEU A 150 -0.79 0.55 6.38
C LEU A 150 0.58 0.76 5.69
N GLY A 151 1.66 0.82 6.45
CA GLY A 151 3.01 0.95 5.92
C GLY A 151 3.44 -0.25 5.09
N SER A 152 3.08 -1.46 5.52
CA SER A 152 3.30 -2.65 4.72
C SER A 152 2.54 -2.56 3.39
N LEU A 153 1.28 -2.12 3.38
CA LEU A 153 0.52 -1.95 2.14
C LEU A 153 1.21 -0.93 1.22
N LEU A 154 1.61 0.22 1.74
CA LEU A 154 2.30 1.25 0.97
C LEU A 154 3.63 0.75 0.37
N VAL A 155 4.41 -0.01 1.13
CA VAL A 155 5.66 -0.62 0.64
C VAL A 155 5.37 -1.56 -0.54
N ALA A 156 4.36 -2.43 -0.42
CA ALA A 156 3.97 -3.35 -1.50
C ALA A 156 3.53 -2.61 -2.76
N VAL A 157 2.75 -1.53 -2.61
CA VAL A 157 2.33 -0.67 -3.73
C VAL A 157 3.52 0.00 -4.40
N SER A 158 4.44 0.54 -3.62
CA SER A 158 5.64 1.18 -4.16
C SER A 158 6.59 0.21 -4.87
N GLY A 159 6.66 -1.04 -4.40
CA GLY A 159 7.42 -2.12 -5.04
C GLY A 159 6.69 -2.79 -6.20
N ARG A 160 5.42 -2.43 -6.47
CA ARG A 160 4.54 -3.09 -7.43
C ARG A 160 4.46 -4.60 -7.22
N ASP A 161 4.46 -5.06 -5.97
CA ASP A 161 4.24 -6.47 -5.64
C ASP A 161 2.74 -6.77 -5.62
N TYR A 162 2.18 -7.00 -6.80
CA TYR A 162 0.75 -7.21 -7.01
C TYR A 162 0.14 -8.22 -6.05
N SER A 163 0.82 -9.35 -5.83
CA SER A 163 0.32 -10.41 -4.94
C SER A 163 0.17 -9.95 -3.49
N GLN A 164 1.12 -9.14 -3.02
CA GLN A 164 1.14 -8.63 -1.66
C GLN A 164 0.18 -7.46 -1.46
N ILE A 165 -0.04 -6.64 -2.50
CA ILE A 165 -0.96 -5.49 -2.42
C ILE A 165 -2.37 -5.97 -2.02
N TYR A 166 -2.89 -7.01 -2.68
CA TYR A 166 -4.22 -7.53 -2.37
C TYR A 166 -4.31 -8.15 -0.98
N LYS A 167 -3.32 -8.96 -0.60
CA LYS A 167 -3.25 -9.58 0.73
C LYS A 167 -3.17 -8.55 1.85
N ARG A 168 -2.33 -7.52 1.69
CA ARG A 168 -2.15 -6.46 2.69
C ARG A 168 -3.35 -5.52 2.78
N ALA A 169 -4.05 -5.30 1.67
CA ALA A 169 -5.30 -4.54 1.67
C ALA A 169 -6.41 -5.28 2.42
N GLU A 170 -6.56 -6.59 2.19
CA GLU A 170 -7.49 -7.45 2.93
C GLU A 170 -7.14 -7.48 4.43
N ALA A 171 -5.87 -7.71 4.77
CA ALA A 171 -5.41 -7.69 6.17
C ALA A 171 -5.70 -6.36 6.88
N LEU A 172 -5.64 -5.22 6.18
CA LEU A 172 -5.99 -3.92 6.74
C LEU A 172 -7.50 -3.81 7.03
N ILE A 173 -8.36 -4.32 6.13
CA ILE A 173 -9.81 -4.37 6.35
C ILE A 173 -10.14 -5.31 7.52
N ASP A 174 -9.55 -6.50 7.55
CA ASP A 174 -9.77 -7.49 8.61
C ASP A 174 -9.34 -6.95 9.98
N TYR A 175 -8.21 -6.23 10.01
CA TYR A 175 -7.71 -5.61 11.24
C TYR A 175 -8.70 -4.60 11.82
N VAL A 176 -9.29 -3.74 10.98
CA VAL A 176 -10.26 -2.73 11.47
C VAL A 176 -11.64 -3.33 11.75
N ALA A 177 -11.96 -4.49 11.18
CA ALA A 177 -13.21 -5.22 11.43
C ALA A 177 -13.21 -5.98 12.77
N LEU A 178 -12.09 -6.01 13.50
CA LEU A 178 -12.03 -6.64 14.81
C LEU A 178 -13.00 -5.96 15.79
N PRO A 179 -13.73 -6.73 16.63
CA PRO A 179 -14.76 -6.18 17.52
C PRO A 179 -14.20 -5.22 18.58
N ASN A 180 -12.91 -5.32 18.91
CA ASN A 180 -12.21 -4.47 19.86
C ASN A 180 -11.52 -3.25 19.22
N PHE A 181 -11.74 -2.98 17.93
CA PHE A 181 -11.16 -1.81 17.29
C PHE A 181 -11.75 -0.51 17.90
N PRO A 182 -10.91 0.39 18.46
CA PRO A 182 -11.41 1.51 19.26
C PRO A 182 -12.05 2.64 18.44
N LEU A 183 -11.81 2.70 17.12
CA LEU A 183 -12.13 3.85 16.28
C LEU A 183 -13.19 3.50 15.22
N ARG A 184 -14.45 3.37 15.63
CA ARG A 184 -15.56 2.92 14.76
C ARG A 184 -15.76 3.76 13.49
N GLU A 185 -15.50 5.05 13.55
CA GLU A 185 -15.67 5.93 12.40
C GLU A 185 -14.51 5.80 11.39
N LEU A 186 -13.30 5.56 11.91
CA LEU A 186 -12.15 5.21 11.09
C LEU A 186 -12.33 3.85 10.40
N GLU A 187 -12.91 2.87 11.09
CA GLU A 187 -13.27 1.57 10.53
C GLU A 187 -14.14 1.74 9.28
N LYS A 188 -15.23 2.51 9.37
CA LYS A 188 -16.13 2.79 8.24
C LYS A 188 -15.41 3.46 7.07
N MET A 189 -14.57 4.48 7.35
CA MET A 189 -13.80 5.14 6.29
C MET A 189 -12.84 4.17 5.60
N ILE A 190 -12.12 3.33 6.34
CA ILE A 190 -11.20 2.34 5.77
C ILE A 190 -11.96 1.31 4.94
N GLN A 191 -13.11 0.83 5.43
CA GLN A 191 -14.00 -0.08 4.69
C GLN A 191 -14.53 0.52 3.38
N ASN A 192 -14.64 1.85 3.27
CA ASN A 192 -15.01 2.51 2.02
C ASN A 192 -13.80 2.72 1.09
N ILE A 193 -12.68 3.22 1.63
CA ILE A 193 -11.53 3.67 0.84
C ILE A 193 -10.74 2.49 0.29
N VAL A 194 -10.49 1.44 1.08
CA VAL A 194 -9.62 0.33 0.66
C VAL A 194 -10.20 -0.45 -0.53
N PRO A 195 -11.49 -0.83 -0.57
CA PRO A 195 -12.07 -1.46 -1.76
C PRO A 195 -11.99 -0.58 -3.00
N PHE A 196 -12.18 0.74 -2.84
CA PHE A 196 -12.03 1.68 -3.95
C PHE A 196 -10.60 1.71 -4.46
N PHE A 197 -9.62 1.84 -3.56
CA PHE A 197 -8.19 1.77 -3.87
C PHE A 197 -7.84 0.51 -4.66
N VAL A 198 -8.26 -0.66 -4.17
CA VAL A 198 -7.95 -1.94 -4.83
C VAL A 198 -8.56 -1.99 -6.24
N ASN A 199 -9.79 -1.52 -6.41
CA ASN A 199 -10.43 -1.48 -7.73
C ASN A 199 -9.75 -0.49 -8.68
N HIS A 200 -9.38 0.69 -8.18
CA HIS A 200 -8.60 1.67 -8.96
C HIS A 200 -7.26 1.08 -9.40
N PHE A 201 -6.53 0.43 -8.48
CA PHE A 201 -5.26 -0.21 -8.76
C PHE A 201 -5.37 -1.33 -9.81
N ARG A 202 -6.41 -2.18 -9.74
CA ARG A 202 -6.70 -3.19 -10.77
C ARG A 202 -6.95 -2.57 -12.13
N ASN A 203 -7.70 -1.47 -12.19
CA ASN A 203 -7.97 -0.77 -13.46
C ASN A 203 -6.68 -0.19 -14.05
N GLN A 204 -5.82 0.43 -13.23
CA GLN A 204 -4.52 0.94 -13.68
C GLN A 204 -3.61 -0.19 -14.17
N THR A 205 -3.57 -1.29 -13.44
CA THR A 205 -2.82 -2.50 -13.82
C THR A 205 -3.32 -3.04 -15.16
N LEU A 206 -4.63 -3.08 -15.38
CA LEU A 206 -5.21 -3.51 -16.64
C LEU A 206 -4.79 -2.62 -17.82
N VAL A 207 -4.79 -1.30 -17.64
CA VAL A 207 -4.32 -0.35 -18.65
C VAL A 207 -2.85 -0.61 -18.99
N LEU A 208 -2.03 -0.88 -17.98
CA LEU A 208 -0.62 -1.22 -18.17
C LEU A 208 -0.46 -2.54 -18.94
N LEU A 209 -1.18 -3.60 -18.54
CA LEU A 209 -1.13 -4.91 -19.19
C LEU A 209 -1.58 -4.85 -20.65
N THR A 210 -2.61 -4.06 -20.95
CA THR A 210 -3.11 -3.86 -22.32
C THR A 210 -2.05 -3.25 -23.24
N ARG A 211 -1.12 -2.45 -22.68
CA ARG A 211 -0.03 -1.82 -23.42
C ARG A 211 1.24 -2.68 -23.47
N ALA A 212 1.50 -3.44 -22.42
CA ALA A 212 2.75 -4.19 -22.24
C ALA A 212 2.74 -5.57 -22.91
N TYR A 213 1.57 -6.16 -23.14
CA TYR A 213 1.44 -7.53 -23.64
C TYR A 213 0.60 -7.60 -24.92
N SER A 214 1.00 -8.45 -25.86
CA SER A 214 0.17 -8.84 -27.01
C SER A 214 -0.74 -10.02 -26.70
N SER A 215 -0.39 -10.81 -25.68
CA SER A 215 -1.13 -11.96 -25.18
C SER A 215 -0.76 -12.19 -23.71
N LEU A 216 -1.70 -12.70 -22.91
CA LEU A 216 -1.55 -12.87 -21.47
C LEU A 216 -2.17 -14.19 -21.02
N SER A 217 -1.42 -15.07 -20.37
CA SER A 217 -1.96 -16.33 -19.86
C SER A 217 -2.88 -16.10 -18.65
N MET A 218 -3.87 -16.99 -18.45
CA MET A 218 -4.78 -16.94 -17.30
C MET A 218 -4.03 -16.90 -15.95
N LYS A 219 -2.99 -17.73 -15.78
CA LYS A 219 -2.17 -17.75 -14.57
C LYS A 219 -1.53 -16.39 -14.26
N LEU A 220 -1.02 -15.70 -15.29
CA LEU A 220 -0.38 -14.40 -15.12
C LEU A 220 -1.41 -13.29 -14.85
N ALA A 221 -2.57 -13.36 -15.52
CA ALA A 221 -3.69 -12.45 -15.26
C ALA A 221 -4.20 -12.56 -13.80
N ILE A 222 -4.34 -13.78 -13.26
CA ILE A 222 -4.72 -13.99 -11.85
C ILE A 222 -3.72 -13.34 -10.90
N SER A 223 -2.41 -13.50 -11.17
CA SER A 223 -1.35 -12.92 -10.34
C SER A 223 -1.39 -11.39 -10.32
N TYR A 224 -1.54 -10.75 -11.47
CA TYR A 224 -1.56 -9.29 -11.57
C TYR A 224 -2.87 -8.67 -11.05
N ILE A 225 -4.01 -9.28 -11.34
CA ILE A 225 -5.33 -8.73 -11.01
C ILE A 225 -5.79 -9.11 -9.60
N GLY A 226 -5.26 -10.20 -9.02
CA GLY A 226 -5.60 -10.64 -7.67
C GLY A 226 -7.08 -10.96 -7.51
N LEU A 227 -7.65 -11.66 -8.49
CA LEU A 227 -9.02 -12.16 -8.47
C LEU A 227 -9.03 -13.67 -8.76
N PRO A 228 -10.04 -14.41 -8.28
CA PRO A 228 -10.28 -15.79 -8.70
C PRO A 228 -10.47 -15.90 -10.22
N PRO A 229 -10.18 -17.07 -10.83
CA PRO A 229 -10.20 -17.26 -12.29
C PRO A 229 -11.51 -16.82 -12.95
N ASP A 230 -12.65 -17.19 -12.39
CA ASP A 230 -13.98 -16.84 -12.94
C ASP A 230 -14.23 -15.33 -12.96
N LYS A 231 -13.74 -14.63 -11.92
CA LYS A 231 -13.85 -13.18 -11.79
C LYS A 231 -12.85 -12.46 -12.70
N VAL A 232 -11.66 -13.01 -12.90
CA VAL A 232 -10.67 -12.48 -13.86
C VAL A 232 -11.23 -12.53 -15.27
N LEU A 233 -11.79 -13.68 -15.68
CA LEU A 233 -12.43 -13.83 -16.99
C LEU A 233 -13.51 -12.76 -17.19
N SER A 234 -14.44 -12.65 -16.25
CA SER A 234 -15.52 -11.66 -16.30
C SER A 234 -14.99 -10.21 -16.35
N PHE A 235 -13.96 -9.91 -15.56
CA PHE A 235 -13.33 -8.59 -15.49
C PHE A 235 -12.63 -8.22 -16.81
N LEU A 236 -11.88 -9.13 -17.42
CA LEU A 236 -11.17 -8.88 -18.68
C LEU A 236 -12.13 -8.79 -19.88
N LEU A 237 -13.14 -9.66 -19.95
CA LEU A 237 -14.17 -9.62 -21.00
C LEU A 237 -14.96 -8.30 -20.96
N LYS A 238 -15.32 -7.81 -19.78
CA LYS A 238 -15.95 -6.49 -19.59
C LYS A 238 -15.10 -5.35 -20.18
N ASN A 239 -13.78 -5.52 -20.17
CA ASN A 239 -12.82 -4.57 -20.73
C ASN A 239 -12.40 -4.90 -22.18
N ARG A 240 -13.21 -5.69 -22.89
CA ARG A 240 -13.04 -6.02 -24.32
C ARG A 240 -11.77 -6.82 -24.66
N TRP A 241 -11.20 -7.51 -23.68
CA TRP A 241 -10.22 -8.55 -23.98
C TRP A 241 -10.95 -9.76 -24.55
N THR A 242 -10.31 -10.48 -25.46
CA THR A 242 -10.83 -11.76 -25.97
C THR A 242 -10.12 -12.91 -25.28
N TYR A 243 -10.83 -13.98 -24.97
CA TYR A 243 -10.29 -15.16 -24.30
C TYR A 243 -10.39 -16.39 -25.21
N ASP A 244 -9.28 -17.11 -25.38
CA ASP A 244 -9.24 -18.41 -26.03
C ASP A 244 -9.23 -19.51 -24.97
N GLN A 245 -10.31 -20.30 -24.92
CA GLN A 245 -10.49 -21.37 -23.94
C GLN A 245 -9.56 -22.56 -24.18
N THR A 246 -9.11 -22.79 -25.42
CA THR A 246 -8.22 -23.93 -25.73
C THR A 246 -6.81 -23.68 -25.23
N THR A 247 -6.34 -22.43 -25.32
CA THR A 247 -4.98 -22.06 -24.91
C THR A 247 -4.92 -21.37 -23.54
N GLU A 248 -6.07 -21.01 -22.98
CA GLU A 248 -6.20 -20.20 -21.76
C GLU A 248 -5.47 -18.84 -21.84
N ILE A 249 -5.48 -18.24 -23.05
CA ILE A 249 -4.80 -16.99 -23.33
C ILE A 249 -5.82 -15.87 -23.55
N PHE A 250 -5.56 -14.74 -22.92
CA PHE A 250 -6.23 -13.47 -23.16
C PHE A 250 -5.48 -12.65 -24.19
N THR A 251 -6.20 -12.05 -25.13
CA THR A 251 -5.66 -11.10 -26.11
C THR A 251 -6.28 -9.73 -25.84
N PRO A 252 -5.45 -8.68 -25.61
CA PRO A 252 -5.95 -7.34 -25.36
C PRO A 252 -6.61 -6.75 -26.61
N PRO A 253 -7.55 -5.80 -26.43
CA PRO A 253 -8.12 -5.09 -27.55
C PRO A 253 -7.01 -4.35 -28.30
N LYS A 254 -7.04 -4.40 -29.64
CA LYS A 254 -6.13 -3.61 -30.48
C LYS A 254 -6.34 -2.14 -30.14
N ILE A 255 -5.38 -1.54 -29.43
CA ILE A 255 -5.34 -0.10 -29.25
C ILE A 255 -5.16 0.46 -30.66
N LYS A 256 -6.24 1.00 -31.26
CA LYS A 256 -6.12 1.78 -32.47
C LYS A 256 -5.20 2.92 -32.08
N GLY A 257 -3.92 2.80 -32.42
CA GLY A 257 -2.97 3.86 -32.20
C GLY A 257 -3.61 5.09 -32.80
N LYS A 258 -3.99 6.06 -31.96
CA LYS A 258 -3.98 7.45 -32.37
C LYS A 258 -2.57 7.56 -32.92
N GLY A 259 -2.46 7.59 -34.25
CA GLY A 259 -1.20 7.30 -34.92
C GLY A 259 -0.09 8.04 -34.22
N ASN A 260 1.11 7.45 -34.16
CA ASN A 260 2.31 8.24 -33.98
C ASN A 260 2.31 9.30 -35.10
N THR A 261 1.52 10.36 -34.97
CA THR A 261 1.92 11.67 -35.43
C THR A 261 3.28 11.79 -34.78
N PRO A 262 4.36 11.80 -35.58
CA PRO A 262 5.69 11.96 -35.02
C PRO A 262 5.57 13.11 -34.03
N ILE A 263 5.99 12.84 -32.79
CA ILE A 263 6.18 13.90 -31.81
C ILE A 263 7.32 14.73 -32.41
N VAL A 264 6.97 15.61 -33.34
CA VAL A 264 7.79 16.75 -33.69
C VAL A 264 7.77 17.53 -32.39
N PRO A 265 8.89 17.62 -31.66
CA PRO A 265 8.92 18.43 -30.44
C PRO A 265 8.46 19.83 -30.85
N SER A 266 7.33 20.29 -30.32
CA SER A 266 6.83 21.65 -30.56
C SER A 266 7.76 22.60 -29.81
N THR A 267 8.93 22.86 -30.39
CA THR A 267 9.93 23.81 -29.90
C THR A 267 9.40 25.24 -29.90
N LEU A 268 8.36 25.51 -30.70
CA LEU A 268 7.77 26.84 -30.88
C LEU A 268 6.83 27.22 -29.72
N ASP A 269 6.04 26.28 -29.19
CA ASP A 269 5.18 26.54 -28.04
C ASP A 269 5.97 26.72 -26.73
N HIS A 270 7.05 25.95 -26.55
CA HIS A 270 7.98 26.15 -25.43
C HIS A 270 8.76 27.47 -25.55
N PHE A 271 9.12 27.89 -26.76
CA PHE A 271 9.77 29.19 -26.97
C PHE A 271 8.84 30.35 -26.60
N HIS A 272 7.56 30.32 -26.97
CA HIS A 272 6.61 31.36 -26.57
C HIS A 272 6.40 31.43 -25.05
N ALA A 273 6.39 30.29 -24.36
CA ALA A 273 6.29 30.25 -22.90
C ALA A 273 7.53 30.87 -22.21
N LEU A 274 8.74 30.62 -22.75
CA LEU A 274 9.99 31.20 -22.24
C LEU A 274 10.14 32.68 -22.62
N ALA A 275 9.73 33.08 -23.82
CA ALA A 275 9.76 34.48 -24.23
C ALA A 275 8.81 35.33 -23.37
N GLY A 276 7.63 34.79 -23.03
CA GLY A 276 6.66 35.46 -22.17
C GLY A 276 7.13 35.63 -20.72
N SER A 277 7.93 34.70 -20.18
CA SER A 277 8.45 34.79 -18.81
C SER A 277 9.54 35.85 -18.64
N VAL A 278 10.37 36.08 -19.67
CA VAL A 278 11.41 37.13 -19.65
C VAL A 278 10.77 38.53 -19.69
N THR A 279 9.77 38.76 -20.54
CA THR A 279 9.07 40.06 -20.60
C THR A 279 8.34 40.44 -19.31
N ARG A 280 8.06 39.47 -18.43
CA ARG A 280 7.37 39.69 -17.16
C ARG A 280 8.32 39.96 -15.98
N LEU A 281 9.63 39.74 -16.18
CA LEU A 281 10.67 40.03 -15.20
C LEU A 281 11.32 41.42 -15.39
N GLU A 282 11.08 42.08 -16.52
CA GLU A 282 11.63 43.41 -16.82
C GLU A 282 10.63 44.58 -16.64
N MET A 283 9.49 44.33 -16.00
CA MET A 283 8.57 45.37 -15.46
C MET A 283 8.47 45.26 -13.95
#